data_AF-A0A957GQP2-F1
#
_entry.id   AF-A0A957GQP2-F1
#
_cell.length_a   1.000
_cell.length_b   1.000
_cell.length_c   1.000
_cell.angle_alpha   90.00
_cell.angle_beta   90.00
_cell.angle_gamma   90.00
#
_symmetry.space_group_name_H-M   'P 1'
#
loop_
_entity.id
_entity.type
_entity.pdbx_description
1 polymer ?
#
loop_
_entity_poly.entity_id
_entity_poly.type
_entity_poly.pdbx_seq_one_letter_code
_entity_poly.pdbx_strand_id
1 'polypeptide(L)'
;MIVIPPEIQTAIGQAVGWLWAGYGQKVIEQGTTFAKNQAQWRLGIEKYYTSLYGKVGFVLILGRREAEPLENVFTHVNVLDRLSAERRYTIERLTEEAAPRDFAWHERVKRLSGNAAVAEYPKLFVLGKPGAGKTTFLKYTALRAIRHEIKKVPIFVSLKELSDSGKGLLEFIVHQFDVHRFPNPAPFVADLLKDGEGLLLFDGLDEVNLEGERRATLIAQLNDFVYQYSDCPMLLTCRVAATDYSFTQFEYVEMADFDTEQMGRYVDHWFVGNETKRKSCRRALLEEEGSKGVRELA
;
A
#
# COMPACT_ATOMS: atom_id res chain seq x y z
N MET A 1 16.73 17.88 -1.05
CA MET A 1 16.51 17.28 -2.38
C MET A 1 16.77 15.80 -2.23
N ILE A 2 15.77 14.94 -2.46
CA ILE A 2 15.91 13.48 -2.27
C ILE A 2 16.90 12.97 -3.32
N VAL A 3 18.00 12.34 -2.89
CA VAL A 3 18.94 11.68 -3.81
C VAL A 3 18.32 10.35 -4.20
N ILE A 4 17.96 10.21 -5.48
CA ILE A 4 17.38 8.97 -6.02
C ILE A 4 18.53 7.98 -6.27
N PRO A 5 18.50 6.76 -5.71
CA PRO A 5 19.51 5.76 -5.96
C PRO A 5 19.62 5.38 -7.45
N PRO A 6 20.82 5.05 -7.98
CA PRO A 6 21.03 4.70 -9.39
C PRO A 6 20.13 3.57 -9.90
N GLU A 7 19.85 2.57 -9.06
CA GLU A 7 18.96 1.46 -9.36
C GLU A 7 17.50 1.92 -9.58
N ILE A 8 17.04 2.89 -8.78
CA ILE A 8 15.71 3.48 -8.95
C ILE A 8 15.67 4.35 -10.21
N GLN A 9 16.70 5.15 -10.48
CA GLN A 9 16.78 5.94 -11.72
C GLN A 9 16.72 5.05 -12.96
N THR A 10 17.45 3.93 -12.93
CA THR A 10 17.45 2.95 -14.02
C THR A 10 16.07 2.34 -14.22
N ALA A 11 15.39 1.96 -13.14
CA ALA A 11 14.03 1.44 -13.21
C ALA A 11 13.05 2.49 -13.77
N ILE A 12 13.11 3.74 -13.31
CA ILE A 12 12.28 4.82 -13.86
C ILE A 12 12.52 4.99 -15.37
N GLY A 13 13.78 4.93 -15.83
CA GLY A 13 14.11 5.00 -17.25
C GLY A 13 13.46 3.88 -18.08
N GLN A 14 13.40 2.66 -17.53
CA GLN A 14 12.71 1.52 -18.16
C GLN A 14 11.20 1.75 -18.25
N ALA A 15 10.57 2.25 -17.17
CA ALA A 15 9.14 2.58 -17.16
C ALA A 15 8.80 3.64 -18.21
N VAL A 16 9.59 4.71 -18.29
CA VAL A 16 9.43 5.76 -19.29
C VAL A 16 9.56 5.21 -20.70
N GLY A 17 10.51 4.30 -20.94
CA GLY A 17 10.69 3.62 -22.22
C GLY A 17 9.46 2.79 -22.63
N TRP A 18 8.99 1.94 -21.73
CA TRP A 18 7.83 1.07 -21.95
C TRP A 18 6.54 1.85 -22.15
N LEU A 19 6.23 2.81 -21.26
CA LEU A 19 5.01 3.61 -21.36
C LEU A 19 5.00 4.49 -22.62
N TRP A 20 6.18 4.97 -23.06
CA TRP A 20 6.28 5.68 -24.33
C TRP A 20 5.89 4.79 -25.52
N ALA A 21 6.34 3.54 -25.51
CA ALA A 21 6.04 2.59 -26.59
C ALA A 21 4.54 2.23 -26.65
N GLY A 22 3.87 2.10 -25.51
CA GLY A 22 2.44 1.75 -25.44
C GLY A 22 1.47 2.93 -25.62
N TYR A 23 1.79 4.08 -25.03
CA TYR A 23 0.85 5.21 -24.89
C TYR A 23 1.35 6.50 -25.52
N GLY A 24 2.67 6.75 -25.50
CA GLY A 24 3.25 8.02 -25.95
C GLY A 24 3.01 8.32 -27.43
N GLN A 25 3.01 7.29 -28.30
CA GLN A 25 2.83 7.45 -29.74
C GLN A 25 1.43 7.95 -30.12
N LYS A 26 0.38 7.51 -29.40
CA LYS A 26 -1.02 7.89 -29.65
C LYS A 26 -1.28 9.38 -29.40
N VAL A 27 -0.51 10.02 -28.50
CA VAL A 27 -0.69 11.42 -28.10
C VAL A 27 -0.16 12.41 -29.17
N ILE A 28 0.72 11.95 -30.08
CA ILE A 28 1.43 12.84 -31.01
C ILE A 28 0.66 13.09 -32.32
N GLU A 29 -0.42 12.35 -32.58
CA GLU A 29 -1.22 12.49 -33.81
C GLU A 29 -1.98 13.83 -33.92
N GLN A 30 -1.94 14.68 -32.89
CA GLN A 30 -2.72 15.94 -32.81
C GLN A 30 -1.90 17.25 -32.97
N GLY A 31 -0.63 17.21 -33.38
CA GLY A 31 0.09 18.38 -33.92
C GLY A 31 1.16 19.04 -33.01
N THR A 32 2.04 19.83 -33.66
CA THR A 32 3.38 20.37 -33.26
C THR A 32 4.53 19.36 -33.13
N THR A 33 5.77 19.87 -33.23
CA THR A 33 7.02 19.13 -33.54
C THR A 33 7.22 17.87 -32.66
N PHE A 34 7.14 16.69 -33.28
CA PHE A 34 7.25 15.34 -32.70
C PHE A 34 8.27 15.23 -31.54
N ALA A 35 9.49 15.72 -31.74
CA ALA A 35 10.58 15.61 -30.77
C ALA A 35 10.32 16.39 -29.46
N LYS A 36 9.68 17.57 -29.52
CA LYS A 36 9.40 18.38 -28.31
C LYS A 36 8.30 17.72 -27.47
N ASN A 37 7.26 17.21 -28.13
CA ASN A 37 6.15 16.54 -27.45
C ASN A 37 6.63 15.22 -26.80
N GLN A 38 7.51 14.47 -27.48
CA GLN A 38 8.13 13.28 -26.90
C GLN A 38 8.97 13.59 -25.66
N ALA A 39 9.84 14.60 -25.73
CA ALA A 39 10.69 14.97 -24.60
C ALA A 39 9.85 15.41 -23.39
N GLN A 40 8.83 16.24 -23.61
CA GLN A 40 7.93 16.69 -22.54
C GLN A 40 7.15 15.52 -21.92
N TRP A 41 6.63 14.61 -22.74
CA TRP A 41 5.88 13.44 -22.27
C TRP A 41 6.76 12.55 -21.38
N ARG A 42 7.97 12.21 -21.85
CA ARG A 42 8.92 11.37 -21.11
C ARG A 42 9.33 12.02 -19.78
N LEU A 43 9.60 13.33 -19.82
CA LEU A 43 9.92 14.10 -18.63
C LEU A 43 8.76 14.15 -17.62
N GLY A 44 7.51 14.19 -18.10
CA GLY A 44 6.32 14.16 -17.24
C GLY A 44 6.21 12.84 -16.46
N ILE A 45 6.40 11.70 -17.12
CA ILE A 45 6.42 10.38 -16.45
C ILE A 45 7.59 10.28 -15.48
N GLU A 46 8.79 10.70 -15.89
CA GLU A 46 9.96 10.67 -15.01
C GLU A 46 9.74 11.48 -13.72
N LYS A 47 9.14 12.66 -13.84
CA LYS A 47 8.75 13.50 -12.70
C LYS A 47 7.69 12.84 -11.82
N TYR A 48 6.68 12.21 -12.43
CA TYR A 48 5.66 11.45 -11.69
C TYR A 48 6.30 10.33 -10.86
N TYR A 49 7.11 9.48 -11.47
CA TYR A 49 7.79 8.39 -10.77
C TYR A 49 8.75 8.89 -9.69
N THR A 50 9.47 9.98 -9.96
CA THR A 50 10.37 10.62 -8.98
C THR A 50 9.59 11.14 -7.76
N SER A 51 8.47 11.83 -8.02
CA SER A 51 7.58 12.33 -6.97
C SER A 51 6.97 11.19 -6.15
N LEU A 52 6.51 10.15 -6.83
CA LEU A 52 5.95 8.96 -6.19
C LEU A 52 6.99 8.24 -5.33
N TYR A 53 8.22 8.07 -5.82
CA TYR A 53 9.32 7.51 -5.04
C TYR A 53 9.58 8.34 -3.77
N GLY A 54 9.55 9.67 -3.86
CA GLY A 54 9.63 10.54 -2.69
C GLY A 54 8.50 10.31 -1.66
N LYS A 55 7.29 9.98 -2.12
CA LYS A 55 6.12 9.72 -1.26
C LYS A 55 6.16 8.34 -0.59
N VAL A 56 6.61 7.31 -1.30
CA VAL A 56 6.51 5.91 -0.87
C VAL A 56 7.83 5.29 -0.41
N GLY A 57 8.97 5.80 -0.88
CA GLY A 57 10.29 5.24 -0.64
C GLY A 57 10.84 5.54 0.76
N PHE A 58 10.16 6.36 1.56
CA PHE A 58 10.66 6.82 2.86
C PHE A 58 9.59 6.74 3.95
N VAL A 59 10.05 6.49 5.17
CA VAL A 59 9.23 6.48 6.39
C VAL A 59 9.89 7.30 7.49
N LEU A 60 9.08 8.03 8.25
CA LEU A 60 9.53 8.72 9.45
C LEU A 60 9.41 7.77 10.63
N ILE A 61 10.56 7.46 11.23
CA ILE A 61 10.66 6.62 12.42
C ILE A 61 10.51 7.51 13.64
N LEU A 62 9.61 7.14 14.55
CA LEU A 62 9.38 7.89 15.77
C LEU A 62 10.69 8.02 16.57
N GLY A 63 11.10 9.25 16.87
CA GLY A 63 12.35 9.56 17.56
C GLY A 63 13.57 9.76 16.65
N ARG A 64 13.44 9.61 15.32
CA ARG A 64 14.45 10.06 14.34
C ARG A 64 14.02 11.41 13.74
N ARG A 65 14.99 12.27 13.47
CA ARG A 65 14.75 13.59 12.85
C ARG A 65 14.66 13.53 11.32
N GLU A 66 15.25 12.50 10.72
CA GLU A 66 15.32 12.31 9.28
C GLU A 66 14.49 11.10 8.85
N ALA A 67 13.96 11.16 7.63
CA ALA A 67 13.23 10.04 7.05
C ALA A 67 14.21 8.95 6.63
N GLU A 68 13.86 7.70 6.91
CA GLU A 68 14.66 6.53 6.55
C GLU A 68 14.12 5.91 5.27
N PRO A 69 15.00 5.40 4.38
CA PRO A 69 14.58 4.58 3.26
C PRO A 69 13.74 3.41 3.76
N LEU A 70 12.53 3.26 3.22
CA LEU A 70 11.57 2.25 3.65
C LEU A 70 12.17 0.84 3.58
N GLU A 71 12.96 0.56 2.56
CA GLU A 71 13.62 -0.73 2.37
C GLU A 71 14.57 -1.12 3.50
N ASN A 72 15.20 -0.15 4.17
CA ASN A 72 16.13 -0.42 5.26
C ASN A 72 15.40 -0.87 6.53
N VAL A 73 14.11 -0.55 6.64
CA VAL A 73 13.32 -0.77 7.85
C VAL A 73 12.10 -1.66 7.65
N PHE A 74 11.78 -1.96 6.39
CA PHE A 74 10.68 -2.84 6.07
C PHE A 74 10.98 -4.26 6.57
N THR A 75 10.00 -4.85 7.24
CA THR A 75 9.97 -6.26 7.58
C THR A 75 8.81 -6.87 6.82
N HIS A 76 9.04 -8.01 6.17
CA HIS A 76 7.99 -8.71 5.44
C HIS A 76 6.77 -8.90 6.33
N VAL A 77 5.58 -8.65 5.78
CA VAL A 77 4.31 -8.78 6.48
C VAL A 77 3.64 -10.09 6.07
N ASN A 78 2.94 -10.70 7.02
CA ASN A 78 2.06 -11.82 6.75
C ASN A 78 0.60 -11.33 6.80
N VAL A 79 -0.26 -11.99 6.05
CA VAL A 79 -1.70 -11.77 6.08
C VAL A 79 -2.42 -13.07 6.40
N LEU A 80 -3.58 -12.95 7.03
CA LEU A 80 -4.49 -14.03 7.36
C LEU A 80 -5.54 -14.13 6.27
N ASP A 81 -5.78 -15.36 5.81
CA ASP A 81 -6.79 -15.70 4.80
C ASP A 81 -8.23 -15.71 5.34
N ARG A 82 -8.42 -15.45 6.64
CA ARG A 82 -9.72 -15.28 7.28
C ARG A 82 -9.71 -14.10 8.25
N LEU A 83 -10.75 -13.28 8.15
CA LEU A 83 -10.96 -12.12 9.02
C LEU A 83 -11.18 -12.55 10.46
N SER A 84 -10.51 -11.87 11.40
CA SER A 84 -10.70 -12.10 12.82
C SER A 84 -12.12 -11.78 13.29
N ALA A 85 -12.83 -10.88 12.60
CA ALA A 85 -14.22 -10.52 12.91
C ALA A 85 -15.25 -11.59 12.53
N GLU A 86 -14.95 -12.44 11.53
CA GLU A 86 -15.78 -13.59 11.17
C GLU A 86 -15.62 -14.75 12.16
N ARG A 87 -14.65 -14.64 13.08
CA ARG A 87 -14.52 -15.51 14.26
C ARG A 87 -15.56 -15.10 15.29
N ARG A 88 -16.85 -15.34 15.02
CA ARG A 88 -17.89 -15.22 16.04
C ARG A 88 -17.63 -16.28 17.12
N TYR A 89 -17.06 -15.85 18.24
CA TYR A 89 -17.04 -16.67 19.45
C TYR A 89 -18.48 -16.79 19.96
N THR A 90 -19.02 -18.00 20.02
CA THR A 90 -20.23 -18.26 20.81
C THR A 90 -19.95 -18.01 22.28
N ILE A 91 -20.97 -17.63 23.07
CA ILE A 91 -20.82 -17.43 24.52
C ILE A 91 -20.22 -18.70 25.16
N GLU A 92 -20.60 -19.89 24.69
CA GLU A 92 -20.01 -21.14 25.17
C GLU A 92 -18.49 -21.22 24.94
N ARG A 93 -17.98 -20.81 23.76
CA ARG A 93 -16.53 -20.78 23.45
C ARG A 93 -15.77 -19.78 24.34
N LEU A 94 -16.35 -18.61 24.62
CA LEU A 94 -15.74 -17.61 25.52
C LEU A 94 -15.64 -18.12 26.97
N THR A 95 -16.60 -18.93 27.42
CA THR A 95 -16.57 -19.56 28.76
C THR A 95 -15.61 -20.74 28.87
N GLU A 96 -15.40 -21.52 27.79
CA GLU A 96 -14.39 -22.59 27.77
C GLU A 96 -12.95 -22.04 27.70
N GLU A 97 -12.76 -20.91 27.01
CA GLU A 97 -11.47 -20.24 26.82
C GLU A 97 -11.03 -19.37 28.03
N ALA A 98 -11.87 -19.24 29.07
CA ALA A 98 -11.55 -18.53 30.31
C ALA A 98 -10.67 -19.36 31.28
N ALA A 99 -10.32 -20.60 30.94
CA ALA A 99 -9.40 -21.42 31.72
C ALA A 99 -7.93 -21.02 31.48
N PRO A 100 -7.08 -20.94 32.53
CA PRO A 100 -5.72 -20.45 32.39
C PRO A 100 -4.80 -21.54 31.81
N ARG A 101 -4.51 -21.43 30.50
CA ARG A 101 -3.19 -21.59 29.84
C ARG A 101 -3.29 -22.24 28.46
N ASP A 102 -2.38 -21.77 27.61
CA ASP A 102 -2.06 -22.17 26.23
C ASP A 102 -3.06 -21.78 25.14
N PHE A 103 -2.81 -20.58 24.58
CA PHE A 103 -3.33 -20.01 23.34
C PHE A 103 -3.03 -20.91 22.11
N ALA A 104 -3.58 -22.11 22.08
CA ALA A 104 -3.51 -23.01 20.93
C ALA A 104 -4.71 -22.75 20.02
N TRP A 105 -4.49 -21.90 19.01
CA TRP A 105 -5.44 -21.51 17.96
C TRP A 105 -5.99 -22.75 17.21
N HIS A 106 -7.18 -23.21 17.57
CA HIS A 106 -7.83 -24.41 17.00
C HIS A 106 -8.79 -24.15 15.82
N GLU A 107 -8.45 -23.18 14.96
CA GLU A 107 -8.85 -23.18 13.55
C GLU A 107 -7.59 -22.78 12.75
N ARG A 108 -7.14 -23.62 11.80
CA ARG A 108 -5.90 -23.39 11.02
C ARG A 108 -6.07 -22.18 10.09
N VAL A 109 -5.92 -20.98 10.61
CA VAL A 109 -5.79 -19.75 9.80
C VAL A 109 -4.48 -19.85 9.02
N LYS A 110 -4.54 -19.74 7.70
CA LYS A 110 -3.34 -19.81 6.87
C LYS A 110 -2.69 -18.43 6.89
N ARG A 111 -1.44 -18.39 7.36
CA ARG A 111 -0.58 -17.22 7.18
C ARG A 111 -0.01 -17.27 5.77
N LEU A 112 -0.30 -16.25 4.97
CA LEU A 112 0.28 -16.04 3.66
C LEU A 112 1.22 -14.84 3.70
N SER A 113 2.33 -14.89 2.97
CA SER A 113 3.17 -13.69 2.78
C SER A 113 2.35 -12.62 2.08
N GLY A 114 2.40 -11.36 2.54
CA GLY A 114 1.69 -10.26 1.88
C GLY A 114 2.07 -10.11 0.41
N ASN A 115 3.34 -10.37 0.05
CA ASN A 115 3.79 -10.37 -1.33
C ASN A 115 3.15 -11.49 -2.17
N ALA A 116 2.94 -12.66 -1.57
CA ALA A 116 2.26 -13.78 -2.23
C ALA A 116 0.78 -13.48 -2.41
N ALA A 117 0.12 -12.87 -1.42
CA ALA A 117 -1.26 -12.43 -1.54
C ALA A 117 -1.43 -11.46 -2.72
N VAL A 118 -0.54 -10.47 -2.87
CA VAL A 118 -0.58 -9.50 -3.98
C VAL A 118 -0.38 -10.16 -5.35
N ALA A 119 0.36 -11.28 -5.40
CA ALA A 119 0.55 -12.03 -6.63
C ALA A 119 -0.62 -12.97 -6.95
N GLU A 120 -1.30 -13.49 -5.92
CA GLU A 120 -2.42 -14.44 -6.05
C GLU A 120 -3.75 -13.74 -6.34
N TYR A 121 -4.01 -12.62 -5.69
CA TYR A 121 -5.29 -11.92 -5.76
C TYR A 121 -5.14 -10.56 -6.45
N PRO A 122 -5.83 -10.33 -7.59
CA PRO A 122 -5.79 -9.04 -8.29
C PRO A 122 -6.30 -7.89 -7.43
N LYS A 123 -7.29 -8.14 -6.58
CA LYS A 123 -7.95 -7.12 -5.74
C LYS A 123 -7.94 -7.57 -4.28
N LEU A 124 -7.21 -6.84 -3.44
CA LEU A 124 -7.05 -7.13 -2.01
C LEU A 124 -7.58 -6.02 -1.12
N PHE A 125 -8.46 -6.39 -0.21
CA PHE A 125 -8.93 -5.51 0.86
C PHE A 125 -8.18 -5.88 2.14
N VAL A 126 -7.22 -5.03 2.52
CA VAL A 126 -6.29 -5.27 3.62
C VAL A 126 -6.78 -4.61 4.91
N LEU A 127 -7.26 -5.43 5.83
CA LEU A 127 -7.68 -5.03 7.16
C LEU A 127 -6.54 -5.15 8.16
N GLY A 128 -6.62 -4.40 9.27
CA GLY A 128 -5.66 -4.52 10.36
C GLY A 128 -5.84 -3.45 11.43
N LYS A 129 -5.30 -3.69 12.62
CA LYS A 129 -5.32 -2.74 13.74
C LYS A 129 -4.57 -1.44 13.39
N PRO A 130 -4.81 -0.32 14.10
CA PRO A 130 -3.92 0.84 14.05
C PRO A 130 -2.47 0.40 14.32
N GLY A 131 -1.52 0.91 13.55
CA GLY A 131 -0.10 0.53 13.71
C GLY A 131 0.33 -0.78 13.03
N ALA A 132 -0.59 -1.62 12.55
CA ALA A 132 -0.27 -2.92 11.92
C ALA A 132 0.55 -2.84 10.61
N GLY A 133 0.90 -1.64 10.13
CA GLY A 133 1.76 -1.46 8.96
C GLY A 133 1.05 -1.44 7.60
N LYS A 134 -0.27 -1.27 7.54
CA LYS A 134 -1.07 -1.23 6.30
C LYS A 134 -0.53 -0.25 5.25
N THR A 135 -0.40 1.03 5.62
CA THR A 135 0.19 2.07 4.76
C THR A 135 1.62 1.72 4.34
N THR A 136 2.42 1.18 5.27
CA THR A 136 3.80 0.75 5.00
C THR A 136 3.84 -0.38 3.98
N PHE A 137 2.92 -1.33 4.05
CA PHE A 137 2.79 -2.42 3.08
C PHE A 137 2.36 -1.91 1.70
N LEU A 138 1.41 -0.97 1.61
CA LEU A 138 1.05 -0.33 0.33
C LEU A 138 2.22 0.45 -0.28
N LYS A 139 2.95 1.22 0.54
CA LYS A 139 4.15 1.95 0.10
C LYS A 139 5.22 1.01 -0.41
N TYR A 140 5.44 -0.11 0.28
CA TYR A 140 6.40 -1.13 -0.15
C TYR A 140 5.97 -1.78 -1.47
N THR A 141 4.68 -2.10 -1.64
CA THR A 141 4.13 -2.61 -2.90
C THR A 141 4.30 -1.61 -4.04
N ALA A 142 4.08 -0.31 -3.80
CA ALA A 142 4.36 0.75 -4.77
C ALA A 142 5.85 0.78 -5.15
N LEU A 143 6.75 0.68 -4.16
CA LEU A 143 8.20 0.68 -4.39
C LEU A 143 8.64 -0.51 -5.25
N ARG A 144 8.07 -1.70 -5.03
CA ARG A 144 8.31 -2.89 -5.87
C ARG A 144 7.86 -2.65 -7.32
N ALA A 145 6.75 -1.97 -7.53
CA ALA A 145 6.29 -1.60 -8.87
C ALA A 145 7.19 -0.54 -9.53
N ILE A 146 7.67 0.46 -8.77
CA ILE A 146 8.68 1.43 -9.25
C ILE A 146 9.96 0.71 -9.70
N ARG A 147 10.35 -0.36 -9.00
CA ARG A 147 11.51 -1.22 -9.31
C ARG A 147 11.28 -2.21 -10.45
N HIS A 148 10.11 -2.18 -11.09
CA HIS A 148 9.70 -3.16 -12.11
C HIS A 148 9.60 -4.62 -11.64
N GLU A 149 9.58 -4.87 -10.33
CA GLU A 149 9.28 -6.21 -9.79
C GLU A 149 7.81 -6.58 -10.01
N ILE A 150 6.94 -5.56 -10.01
CA ILE A 150 5.55 -5.67 -10.43
C ILE A 150 5.43 -4.84 -11.71
N LYS A 151 5.12 -5.51 -12.84
CA LYS A 151 5.05 -4.88 -14.17
C LYS A 151 3.75 -4.10 -14.36
N LYS A 152 3.52 -3.08 -13.53
CA LYS A 152 2.37 -2.18 -13.54
C LYS A 152 2.79 -0.77 -13.14
N VAL A 153 2.01 0.23 -13.51
CA VAL A 153 2.22 1.63 -13.10
C VAL A 153 1.58 1.83 -11.72
N PRO A 154 2.36 2.05 -10.65
CA PRO A 154 1.80 2.29 -9.33
C PRO A 154 1.12 3.66 -9.27
N ILE A 155 -0.11 3.69 -8.77
CA ILE A 155 -0.90 4.89 -8.50
C ILE A 155 -1.31 4.84 -7.03
N PHE A 156 -0.67 5.69 -6.21
CA PHE A 156 -0.90 5.74 -4.77
C PHE A 156 -1.92 6.85 -4.44
N VAL A 157 -3.06 6.45 -3.89
CA VAL A 157 -4.18 7.34 -3.56
C VAL A 157 -4.40 7.30 -2.05
N SER A 158 -4.09 8.39 -1.36
CA SER A 158 -4.59 8.57 0.00
C SER A 158 -6.07 8.92 -0.09
N LEU A 159 -6.94 8.08 0.47
CA LEU A 159 -8.38 8.29 0.43
C LEU A 159 -8.80 9.53 1.23
N LYS A 160 -8.03 9.88 2.26
CA LYS A 160 -8.18 11.13 2.99
C LYS A 160 -7.84 12.34 2.10
N GLU A 161 -6.69 12.36 1.43
CA GLU A 161 -6.32 13.45 0.51
C GLU A 161 -7.33 13.62 -0.62
N LEU A 162 -7.82 12.50 -1.18
CA LEU A 162 -8.88 12.48 -2.19
C LEU A 162 -10.14 13.16 -1.66
N SER A 163 -10.63 12.70 -0.50
CA SER A 163 -11.82 13.27 0.15
C SER A 163 -11.68 14.77 0.41
N ASP A 164 -10.55 15.19 0.98
CA ASP A 164 -10.28 16.60 1.32
C ASP A 164 -10.17 17.48 0.06
N SER A 165 -9.80 16.91 -1.09
CA SER A 165 -9.65 17.64 -2.34
C SER A 165 -10.98 18.04 -3.01
N GLY A 166 -12.09 17.37 -2.67
CA GLY A 166 -13.39 17.54 -3.32
C GLY A 166 -13.48 17.05 -4.76
N LYS A 167 -12.44 16.43 -5.31
CA LYS A 167 -12.40 15.90 -6.69
C LYS A 167 -13.04 14.53 -6.79
N GLY A 168 -13.49 14.17 -7.99
CA GLY A 168 -13.80 12.78 -8.32
C GLY A 168 -12.53 11.92 -8.34
N LEU A 169 -12.65 10.61 -8.12
CA LEU A 169 -11.49 9.71 -8.04
C LEU A 169 -10.61 9.73 -9.31
N LEU A 170 -11.22 9.64 -10.51
CA LEU A 170 -10.46 9.70 -11.76
C LEU A 170 -9.77 11.06 -11.94
N GLU A 171 -10.48 12.14 -11.65
CA GLU A 171 -9.94 13.51 -11.73
C GLU A 171 -8.75 13.69 -10.78
N PHE A 172 -8.83 13.14 -9.56
CA PHE A 172 -7.74 13.14 -8.60
C PHE A 172 -6.51 12.39 -9.12
N ILE A 173 -6.69 11.21 -9.71
CA ILE A 173 -5.59 10.44 -10.32
C ILE A 173 -4.96 11.22 -11.49
N VAL A 174 -5.78 11.78 -12.39
CA VAL A 174 -5.31 12.61 -13.51
C VAL A 174 -4.50 13.80 -13.01
N HIS A 175 -4.96 14.45 -11.94
CA HIS A 175 -4.26 15.58 -11.35
C HIS A 175 -2.85 15.21 -10.84
N GLN A 176 -2.61 13.98 -10.39
CA GLN A 176 -1.28 13.53 -9.98
C GLN A 176 -0.26 13.56 -11.14
N PHE A 177 -0.70 13.38 -12.39
CA PHE A 177 0.16 13.52 -13.56
C PHE A 177 0.25 14.97 -14.04
N ASP A 178 -0.86 15.70 -13.97
CA ASP A 178 -0.97 17.10 -14.42
C ASP A 178 -0.02 18.04 -13.67
N VAL A 179 0.12 17.88 -12.34
CA VAL A 179 1.05 18.68 -11.52
C VAL A 179 2.52 18.55 -11.96
N HIS A 180 2.85 17.50 -12.72
CA HIS A 180 4.17 17.28 -13.31
C HIS A 180 4.31 17.79 -14.74
N ARG A 181 3.33 18.58 -15.23
CA ARG A 181 3.22 19.11 -16.59
C ARG A 181 3.19 18.02 -17.66
N PHE A 182 2.64 16.85 -17.30
CA PHE A 182 2.44 15.76 -18.24
C PHE A 182 1.40 16.18 -19.30
N PRO A 183 1.69 16.02 -20.61
CA PRO A 183 0.78 16.44 -21.66
C PRO A 183 -0.40 15.47 -21.78
N ASN A 184 -1.63 16.00 -21.84
CA ASN A 184 -2.87 15.23 -21.99
C ASN A 184 -2.99 14.06 -20.98
N PRO A 185 -2.99 14.33 -19.66
CA PRO A 185 -3.00 13.28 -18.63
C PRO A 185 -4.30 12.48 -18.61
N ALA A 186 -5.45 13.08 -18.93
CA ALA A 186 -6.74 12.41 -18.83
C ALA A 186 -6.90 11.22 -19.80
N PRO A 187 -6.65 11.35 -21.12
CA PRO A 187 -6.68 10.20 -22.03
C PRO A 187 -5.64 9.13 -21.66
N PHE A 188 -4.43 9.55 -21.28
CA PHE A 188 -3.37 8.63 -20.87
C PHE A 188 -3.78 7.76 -19.68
N VAL A 189 -4.30 8.38 -18.60
CA VAL A 189 -4.75 7.64 -17.42
C VAL A 189 -5.93 6.73 -17.76
N ALA A 190 -6.89 7.20 -18.57
CA ALA A 190 -8.04 6.39 -18.95
C ALA A 190 -7.63 5.14 -19.74
N ASP A 191 -6.70 5.27 -20.70
CA ASP A 191 -6.19 4.14 -21.49
C ASP A 191 -5.35 3.20 -20.61
N LEU A 192 -4.46 3.74 -19.78
CA LEU A 192 -3.64 2.95 -18.84
C LEU A 192 -4.50 2.06 -17.93
N LEU A 193 -5.59 2.61 -17.39
CA LEU A 193 -6.49 1.88 -16.51
C LEU A 193 -7.38 0.89 -17.27
N LYS A 194 -7.82 1.22 -18.48
CA LYS A 194 -8.59 0.29 -19.34
C LYS A 194 -7.76 -0.91 -19.78
N ASP A 195 -6.47 -0.70 -20.05
CA ASP A 195 -5.56 -1.77 -20.43
C ASP A 195 -5.13 -2.64 -19.22
N GLY A 196 -5.61 -2.32 -18.01
CA GLY A 196 -5.25 -3.04 -16.79
C GLY A 196 -3.79 -2.82 -16.36
N GLU A 197 -3.13 -1.77 -16.86
CA GLU A 197 -1.71 -1.51 -16.63
C GLU A 197 -1.42 -0.67 -15.39
N GLY A 198 -2.46 -0.13 -14.75
CA GLY A 198 -2.36 0.52 -13.45
C GLY A 198 -2.39 -0.46 -12.27
N LEU A 199 -1.56 -0.20 -11.27
CA LEU A 199 -1.64 -0.80 -9.94
C LEU A 199 -2.16 0.26 -8.96
N LEU A 200 -3.40 0.12 -8.52
CA LEU A 200 -4.08 1.12 -7.70
C LEU A 200 -3.92 0.78 -6.21
N LEU A 201 -3.41 1.74 -5.44
CA LEU A 201 -3.10 1.56 -4.02
C LEU A 201 -3.87 2.60 -3.22
N PHE A 202 -5.02 2.21 -2.68
CA PHE A 202 -5.94 3.06 -1.92
C PHE A 202 -5.65 2.95 -0.43
N ASP A 203 -5.13 4.02 0.16
CA ASP A 203 -4.70 4.03 1.56
C ASP A 203 -5.70 4.75 2.46
N GLY A 204 -6.08 4.09 3.55
CA GLY A 204 -6.72 4.68 4.73
C GLY A 204 -8.21 4.97 4.55
N LEU A 205 -9.02 3.98 4.15
CA LEU A 205 -10.48 4.16 4.04
C LEU A 205 -11.12 4.57 5.39
N ASP A 206 -10.55 4.11 6.50
CA ASP A 206 -11.00 4.48 7.86
C ASP A 206 -10.64 5.92 8.27
N GLU A 207 -9.65 6.54 7.61
CA GLU A 207 -9.19 7.90 7.93
C GLU A 207 -10.03 8.99 7.26
N VAL A 208 -11.01 8.56 6.45
CA VAL A 208 -12.00 9.45 5.83
C VAL A 208 -13.03 9.82 6.89
N ASN A 209 -12.69 10.84 7.70
CA ASN A 209 -13.55 11.42 8.72
C ASN A 209 -14.67 12.23 8.09
N LEU A 210 -15.86 11.68 7.93
CA LEU A 210 -17.02 12.48 7.53
C LEU A 210 -18.30 11.87 8.13
N GLU A 211 -18.85 12.53 9.14
CA GLU A 211 -20.27 12.38 9.47
C GLU A 211 -21.10 12.57 8.18
N GLY A 212 -22.02 11.65 7.85
CA GLY A 212 -22.99 11.81 6.76
C GLY A 212 -22.59 11.35 5.34
N GLU A 213 -23.15 12.02 4.32
CA GLU A 213 -23.22 11.60 2.91
C GLU A 213 -21.87 11.43 2.19
N ARG A 214 -20.83 12.19 2.57
CA ARG A 214 -19.57 12.19 1.82
C ARG A 214 -18.81 10.86 1.88
N ARG A 215 -18.87 10.15 3.01
CA ARG A 215 -18.30 8.79 3.12
C ARG A 215 -19.03 7.81 2.21
N ALA A 216 -20.37 7.89 2.18
CA ALA A 216 -21.19 7.08 1.28
C ALA A 216 -20.89 7.36 -0.20
N THR A 217 -20.73 8.63 -0.57
CA THR A 217 -20.33 9.04 -1.92
C THR A 217 -18.96 8.49 -2.30
N LEU A 218 -17.97 8.54 -1.42
CA LEU A 218 -16.64 7.97 -1.70
C LEU A 218 -16.69 6.46 -1.90
N ILE A 219 -17.46 5.74 -1.08
CA ILE A 219 -17.65 4.28 -1.23
C ILE A 219 -18.32 3.98 -2.58
N ALA A 220 -19.35 4.74 -2.97
CA ALA A 220 -20.02 4.57 -4.25
C ALA A 220 -19.05 4.81 -5.41
N GLN A 221 -18.29 5.92 -5.36
CA GLN A 221 -17.26 6.22 -6.36
C GLN A 221 -16.19 5.13 -6.44
N LEU A 222 -15.73 4.59 -5.31
CA LEU A 222 -14.76 3.49 -5.28
C LEU A 222 -15.35 2.23 -5.91
N ASN A 223 -16.59 1.86 -5.57
CA ASN A 223 -17.25 0.69 -6.17
C ASN A 223 -17.38 0.86 -7.68
N ASP A 224 -17.93 1.98 -8.15
CA ASP A 224 -18.08 2.27 -9.58
C ASP A 224 -16.73 2.19 -10.30
N PHE A 225 -15.68 2.74 -9.69
CA PHE A 225 -14.33 2.71 -10.24
C PHE A 225 -13.74 1.28 -10.29
N VAL A 226 -13.97 0.47 -9.25
CA VAL A 226 -13.54 -0.95 -9.20
C VAL A 226 -14.25 -1.78 -10.27
N TYR A 227 -15.54 -1.50 -10.52
CA TYR A 227 -16.30 -2.10 -11.62
C TYR A 227 -15.80 -1.64 -12.99
N GLN A 228 -15.57 -0.33 -13.16
CA GLN A 228 -15.17 0.26 -14.43
C GLN A 228 -13.78 -0.21 -14.89
N TYR A 229 -12.85 -0.38 -13.94
CA TYR A 229 -11.46 -0.76 -14.22
C TYR A 229 -11.16 -2.14 -13.63
N SER A 230 -11.95 -3.14 -14.02
CA SER A 230 -11.94 -4.47 -13.41
C SER A 230 -10.61 -5.21 -13.52
N ASP A 231 -9.85 -4.92 -14.57
CA ASP A 231 -8.60 -5.60 -14.93
C ASP A 231 -7.37 -5.00 -14.22
N CYS A 232 -7.53 -3.82 -13.61
CA CYS A 232 -6.46 -3.22 -12.82
C CYS A 232 -6.33 -3.95 -11.47
N PRO A 233 -5.12 -4.38 -11.08
CA PRO A 233 -4.89 -4.82 -9.71
C PRO A 233 -5.07 -3.66 -8.73
N MET A 234 -5.70 -3.94 -7.59
CA MET A 234 -6.04 -2.94 -6.58
C MET A 234 -5.77 -3.45 -5.16
N LEU A 235 -5.15 -2.61 -4.33
CA LEU A 235 -5.09 -2.82 -2.88
C LEU A 235 -5.83 -1.68 -2.20
N LEU A 236 -6.68 -2.01 -1.24
CA LEU A 236 -7.40 -1.03 -0.42
C LEU A 236 -7.18 -1.34 1.05
N THR A 237 -6.78 -0.35 1.86
CA THR A 237 -6.57 -0.54 3.30
C THR A 237 -7.66 0.07 4.15
N CYS A 238 -8.04 -0.62 5.23
CA CYS A 238 -8.95 -0.10 6.24
C CYS A 238 -8.67 -0.68 7.64
N ARG A 239 -9.23 -0.08 8.69
CA ARG A 239 -9.24 -0.67 10.05
C ARG A 239 -10.29 -1.78 10.15
N VAL A 240 -10.03 -2.76 11.02
CA VAL A 240 -10.93 -3.91 11.28
C VAL A 240 -12.32 -3.49 11.77
N ALA A 241 -12.45 -2.34 12.45
CA ALA A 241 -13.70 -1.87 13.05
C ALA A 241 -14.71 -1.23 12.05
N ALA A 242 -14.49 -1.37 10.75
CA ALA A 242 -15.33 -0.75 9.74
C ALA A 242 -16.17 -1.81 9.01
N THR A 243 -17.23 -2.28 9.68
CA THR A 243 -17.98 -3.49 9.34
C THR A 243 -19.09 -3.34 8.29
N ASP A 244 -19.34 -2.14 7.75
CA ASP A 244 -20.47 -1.91 6.83
C ASP A 244 -20.08 -1.83 5.33
N TYR A 245 -18.85 -2.20 4.98
CA TYR A 245 -18.40 -2.17 3.58
C TYR A 245 -18.56 -3.53 2.91
N SER A 246 -19.25 -3.57 1.78
CA SER A 246 -19.35 -4.77 0.94
C SER A 246 -18.72 -4.53 -0.43
N PHE A 247 -17.38 -4.43 -0.49
CA PHE A 247 -16.67 -4.48 -1.77
C PHE A 247 -16.57 -5.94 -2.22
N THR A 248 -17.53 -6.39 -3.04
CA THR A 248 -17.69 -7.81 -3.43
C THR A 248 -16.61 -8.34 -4.37
N GLN A 249 -15.86 -7.46 -5.04
CA GLN A 249 -14.81 -7.83 -5.99
C GLN A 249 -13.42 -8.00 -5.35
N PHE A 250 -13.32 -7.83 -4.03
CA PHE A 250 -12.06 -7.91 -3.32
C PHE A 250 -11.97 -9.18 -2.49
N GLU A 251 -10.78 -9.77 -2.45
CA GLU A 251 -10.42 -10.75 -1.44
C GLU A 251 -10.06 -10.02 -0.15
N TYR A 252 -10.68 -10.41 0.97
CA TYR A 252 -10.44 -9.77 2.26
C TYR A 252 -9.35 -10.50 3.02
N VAL A 253 -8.30 -9.77 3.38
CA VAL A 253 -7.20 -10.29 4.17
C VAL A 253 -6.95 -9.40 5.39
N GLU A 254 -6.48 -9.99 6.47
CA GLU A 254 -6.10 -9.23 7.68
C GLU A 254 -4.59 -9.29 7.88
N MET A 255 -3.94 -8.15 8.13
CA MET A 255 -2.52 -8.13 8.50
C MET A 255 -2.32 -8.92 9.79
N ALA A 256 -1.44 -9.90 9.74
CA ALA A 256 -1.08 -10.72 10.88
C ALA A 256 -0.06 -10.00 11.76
N ASP A 257 -0.18 -10.17 13.07
CA ASP A 257 0.85 -9.77 14.02
C ASP A 257 2.17 -10.50 13.69
N PHE A 258 3.29 -9.80 13.90
CA PHE A 258 4.62 -10.34 13.61
C PHE A 258 4.89 -11.62 14.41
N ASP A 259 5.45 -12.63 13.73
CA ASP A 259 6.06 -13.75 14.42
C ASP A 259 7.41 -13.37 15.06
N THR A 260 7.97 -14.29 15.84
CA THR A 260 9.24 -14.07 16.56
C THR A 260 10.40 -13.72 15.63
N GLU A 261 10.41 -14.27 14.41
CA GLU A 261 11.45 -13.98 13.43
C GLU A 261 11.28 -12.58 12.84
N GLN A 262 10.06 -12.22 12.46
CA GLN A 262 9.70 -10.88 11.98
C GLN A 262 9.98 -9.82 13.04
N MET A 263 9.63 -10.06 14.30
CA MET A 263 9.97 -9.16 15.41
C MET A 263 11.48 -8.96 15.56
N GLY A 264 12.27 -10.04 15.48
CA GLY A 264 13.73 -9.96 15.54
C GLY A 264 14.32 -9.11 14.41
N ARG A 265 13.87 -9.34 13.18
CA ARG A 265 14.29 -8.55 12.01
C ARG A 265 13.89 -7.08 12.13
N TYR A 266 12.67 -6.81 12.59
CA TYR A 266 12.19 -5.45 12.83
C TYR A 266 13.08 -4.72 13.84
N VAL A 267 13.41 -5.34 14.97
CA VAL A 267 14.32 -4.77 15.97
C VAL A 267 15.71 -4.51 15.38
N ASP A 268 16.22 -5.45 14.60
CA ASP A 268 17.55 -5.34 13.98
C ASP A 268 17.62 -4.16 13.00
N HIS A 269 16.57 -3.96 12.20
CA HIS A 269 16.45 -2.83 11.27
C HIS A 269 16.16 -1.50 11.98
N TRP A 270 15.30 -1.50 12.99
CA TRP A 270 14.87 -0.29 13.69
C TRP A 270 16.00 0.37 14.50
N PHE A 271 16.92 -0.44 15.05
CA PHE A 271 18.04 0.01 15.86
C PHE A 271 19.40 -0.11 15.15
N VAL A 272 19.43 -0.08 13.81
CA VAL A 272 20.67 0.05 13.06
C VAL A 272 21.48 1.24 13.59
N GLY A 273 22.76 1.00 13.92
CA GLY A 273 23.67 2.00 14.48
C GLY A 273 23.57 2.21 15.99
N ASN A 274 22.66 1.53 16.71
CA ASN A 274 22.56 1.60 18.17
C ASN A 274 22.50 0.21 18.81
N GLU A 275 23.68 -0.41 18.94
CA GLU A 275 23.85 -1.78 19.43
C GLU A 275 23.23 -2.00 20.81
N THR A 276 23.38 -1.03 21.72
CA THR A 276 22.89 -1.12 23.09
C THR A 276 21.36 -1.17 23.14
N LYS A 277 20.68 -0.27 22.39
CA LYS A 277 19.21 -0.29 22.30
C LYS A 277 18.71 -1.55 21.61
N ARG A 278 19.39 -1.98 20.54
CA ARG A 278 19.07 -3.21 19.82
C ARG A 278 19.08 -4.42 20.74
N LYS A 279 20.18 -4.66 21.46
CA LYS A 279 20.31 -5.78 22.42
C LYS A 279 19.27 -5.70 23.54
N SER A 280 19.07 -4.51 24.11
CA SER A 280 18.09 -4.32 25.19
C SER A 280 16.66 -4.60 24.74
N CYS A 281 16.27 -4.11 23.56
CA CYS A 281 14.94 -4.30 23.00
C CYS A 281 14.71 -5.76 22.59
N ARG A 282 15.72 -6.39 21.98
CA ARG A 282 15.70 -7.81 21.62
C ARG A 282 15.50 -8.71 22.84
N ARG A 283 16.23 -8.46 23.93
CA ARG A 283 16.07 -9.19 25.20
C ARG A 283 14.67 -9.04 25.78
N ALA A 284 14.17 -7.80 25.85
CA ALA A 284 12.83 -7.53 26.39
C ALA A 284 11.71 -8.18 25.56
N LEU A 285 11.79 -8.10 24.22
CA LEU A 285 10.75 -8.61 23.33
C LEU A 285 10.84 -10.12 23.09
N LEU A 286 12.03 -10.70 22.99
CA LEU A 286 12.21 -12.08 22.54
C LEU A 286 12.59 -13.06 23.67
N GLU A 287 13.24 -12.60 24.75
CA GLU A 287 13.91 -13.48 25.72
C GLU A 287 13.25 -13.51 27.11
N GLU A 288 12.56 -12.45 27.54
CA GLU A 288 11.87 -12.45 28.86
C GLU A 288 10.48 -13.12 28.78
N GLU A 289 10.25 -14.20 29.53
CA GLU A 289 8.96 -14.95 29.57
C GLU A 289 7.75 -14.09 30.02
N GLY A 290 7.99 -12.93 30.64
CA GLY A 290 6.97 -11.98 31.08
C GLY A 290 6.48 -10.98 30.03
N SER A 291 7.05 -10.98 28.82
CA SER A 291 6.77 -9.95 27.80
C SER A 291 5.61 -10.27 26.85
N LYS A 292 4.74 -11.24 27.20
CA LYS A 292 3.50 -11.53 26.46
C LYS A 292 2.66 -10.26 26.22
N GLY A 293 2.50 -9.41 27.23
CA GLY A 293 1.78 -8.15 27.11
C GLY A 293 2.45 -7.11 26.19
N VAL A 294 3.78 -7.18 26.01
CA VAL A 294 4.51 -6.31 25.07
C VAL A 294 4.39 -6.83 23.64
N ARG A 295 4.36 -8.16 23.45
CA ARG A 295 4.12 -8.81 22.16
C ARG A 295 2.70 -8.63 21.64
N GLU A 296 1.72 -8.44 22.53
CA GLU A 296 0.32 -8.16 22.18
C GLU A 296 0.07 -6.67 21.83
N LEU A 297 1.02 -5.78 22.11
CA LEU A 297 0.96 -4.35 21.84
C LEU A 297 1.76 -3.92 20.58
N ALA A 298 2.53 -4.83 19.97
CA ALA A 298 3.29 -4.62 18.74
C ALA A 298 2.54 -5.20 17.53
#